data_AF-A0A969Y136-F1
#
_entry.id   AF-A0A969Y136-F1
#
_cell.length_a   1.000
_cell.length_b   1.000
_cell.length_c   1.000
_cell.angle_alpha   90.00
_cell.angle_beta   90.00
_cell.angle_gamma   90.00
#
_symmetry.space_group_name_H-M   'P 1'
#
loop_
_entity.id
_entity.type
_entity.pdbx_description
1 polymer ?
#
loop_
_entity_poly.entity_id
_entity_poly.type
_entity_poly.pdbx_seq_one_letter_code
_entity_poly.pdbx_strand_id
1 'polypeptide(L)'
;MVISKKTNFFISFVIVFSVLLIGFGYKYNEWYVLNYLNNLQREADLAELKLIEKSNILAQDDEAVNVFIDSLTEEPDVIESNYKKFNSYFYLNKITHEEYYKLLLDNYHKYQKINKRATFLLGSKKEFVNEFLDLTSNYYENEIENNENITISIAFTENLYKLLKDRLIIEYYFSISDDLDDLASNFGQISSAEKYTHTDFKFDQEDAISSYYTSGSELLDINKNYISSLYLIAKDVAAGNYESARYKHASLTNQAADSNIDTDDAFSENEESKRRLSQEIAAINIKKILLLDDLNKNPIDNYPFVESLKPWEVDALICNLSWYKTSIYEDVFDEIPIVDNLENLIAELNKVPPSTEQLSAIVNYETNKIEYDTENGKLRFICKANTTGEELVFITDLPPAEENE
;
A
#
# COMPACT_ATOMS: atom_id res chain seq x y z
N MET A 1 62.08 12.81 45.03
CA MET A 1 60.70 13.32 45.16
C MET A 1 59.84 12.14 45.64
N VAL A 2 59.58 12.05 46.94
CA VAL A 2 58.81 10.91 47.51
C VAL A 2 57.35 11.25 47.38
N ILE A 3 56.69 10.75 46.33
CA ILE A 3 55.23 10.83 46.23
C ILE A 3 54.70 9.99 47.40
N SER A 4 54.01 10.66 48.34
CA SER A 4 53.41 10.04 49.51
C SER A 4 52.47 8.91 49.07
N LYS A 5 52.51 7.76 49.77
CA LYS A 5 51.58 6.63 49.53
C LYS A 5 50.10 7.07 49.47
N LYS A 6 49.73 8.15 50.18
CA LYS A 6 48.39 8.74 50.15
C LYS A 6 48.06 9.41 48.81
N THR A 7 49.03 10.06 48.17
CA THR A 7 48.85 10.71 46.87
C THR A 7 48.67 9.67 45.76
N ASN A 8 49.42 8.57 45.78
CA ASN A 8 49.24 7.46 44.84
C ASN A 8 47.88 6.77 45.02
N PHE A 9 47.43 6.56 46.26
CA PHE A 9 46.10 6.00 46.52
C PHE A 9 44.97 6.91 46.01
N PHE A 10 45.07 8.22 46.23
CA PHE A 10 44.06 9.17 45.77
C PHE A 10 44.00 9.25 44.23
N ILE A 11 45.15 9.27 43.55
CA ILE A 11 45.21 9.24 42.09
C ILE A 11 44.60 7.93 41.55
N SER A 12 44.96 6.78 42.11
CA SER A 12 44.36 5.49 41.72
C SER A 12 42.84 5.45 41.98
N PHE A 13 42.38 5.97 43.11
CA PHE A 13 40.95 6.05 43.43
C PHE A 13 40.19 6.93 42.42
N VAL A 14 40.71 8.12 42.10
CA VAL A 14 40.09 9.01 41.11
C VAL A 14 40.07 8.37 39.72
N ILE A 15 41.14 7.69 39.30
CA ILE A 15 41.18 6.98 38.02
C ILE A 15 40.14 5.86 37.98
N VAL A 16 40.10 4.99 38.99
CA VAL A 16 39.13 3.88 39.06
C VAL A 16 37.69 4.41 39.09
N PHE A 17 37.42 5.44 39.90
CA PHE A 17 36.11 6.06 39.98
C PHE A 17 35.70 6.72 38.67
N SER A 18 36.62 7.38 37.97
CA SER A 18 36.36 7.99 36.65
C SER A 18 36.07 6.93 35.60
N VAL A 19 36.82 5.82 35.58
CA VAL A 19 36.56 4.69 34.67
C VAL A 19 35.21 4.05 34.94
N LEU A 20 34.82 3.88 36.22
CA LEU A 20 33.49 3.38 36.59
C LEU A 20 32.38 4.34 36.16
N LEU A 21 32.56 5.66 36.35
CA LEU A 21 31.59 6.66 35.90
C LEU A 21 31.44 6.70 34.38
N ILE A 22 32.55 6.60 33.64
CA ILE A 22 32.53 6.54 32.17
C ILE A 22 31.86 5.25 31.70
N GLY A 23 32.19 4.10 32.29
CA GLY A 23 31.55 2.82 31.98
C GLY A 23 30.05 2.83 32.26
N PHE A 24 29.64 3.43 33.39
CA PHE A 24 28.23 3.61 33.73
C PHE A 24 27.52 4.54 32.74
N GLY A 25 28.07 5.73 32.49
CA GLY A 25 27.48 6.71 31.58
C GLY A 25 27.32 6.15 30.16
N TYR A 26 28.28 5.33 29.73
CA TYR A 26 28.22 4.64 28.44
C TYR A 26 27.08 3.64 28.35
N LYS A 27 26.94 2.76 29.37
CA LYS A 27 25.88 1.75 29.39
C LYS A 27 24.49 2.35 29.57
N TYR A 28 24.38 3.42 30.35
CA TYR A 28 23.14 4.19 30.45
C TYR A 28 22.74 4.81 29.11
N ASN A 29 23.69 5.36 28.35
CA ASN A 29 23.41 5.90 27.03
C ASN A 29 23.01 4.81 26.02
N GLU A 30 23.68 3.65 26.02
CA GLU A 30 23.29 2.50 25.19
C GLU A 30 21.86 2.03 25.51
N TRP A 31 21.51 1.90 26.79
CA TRP A 31 20.16 1.59 27.24
C TRP A 31 19.14 2.65 26.80
N TYR A 32 19.45 3.94 26.98
CA TYR A 32 18.57 5.03 26.60
C TYR A 32 18.25 5.02 25.11
N VAL A 33 19.25 4.80 24.26
CA VAL A 33 19.07 4.70 22.80
C VAL A 33 18.21 3.50 22.43
N LEU A 34 18.49 2.30 22.98
CA LEU A 34 17.69 1.11 22.68
C LEU A 34 16.24 1.24 23.18
N ASN A 35 16.04 1.80 24.38
CA ASN A 35 14.71 2.03 24.90
C ASN A 35 13.95 3.08 24.07
N TYR A 36 14.63 4.14 23.62
CA TYR A 36 14.03 5.12 22.73
C TYR A 36 13.63 4.50 21.37
N LEU A 37 14.50 3.68 20.78
CA LEU A 37 14.22 2.94 19.55
C LEU A 37 13.06 1.96 19.71
N ASN A 38 13.03 1.20 20.79
CA ASN A 38 11.95 0.25 21.07
C ASN A 38 10.60 0.98 21.22
N ASN A 39 10.55 2.10 21.95
CA ASN A 39 9.32 2.88 22.06
C ASN A 39 8.89 3.48 20.72
N LEU A 40 9.84 4.01 19.93
CA LEU A 40 9.53 4.54 18.60
C LEU A 40 9.02 3.44 17.65
N GLN A 41 9.67 2.27 17.63
CA GLN A 41 9.25 1.13 16.82
C GLN A 41 7.84 0.68 17.16
N ARG A 42 7.55 0.51 18.44
CA ARG A 42 6.20 0.17 18.87
C ARG A 42 5.18 1.22 18.44
N GLU A 43 5.46 2.50 18.65
CA GLU A 43 4.53 3.58 18.28
C GLU A 43 4.30 3.67 16.77
N ALA A 44 5.37 3.53 15.98
CA ALA A 44 5.31 3.56 14.53
C ALA A 44 4.55 2.35 13.97
N ASP A 45 4.98 1.14 14.33
CA ASP A 45 4.42 -0.10 13.77
C ASP A 45 2.95 -0.26 14.18
N LEU A 46 2.57 -0.01 15.44
CA LEU A 46 1.16 -0.10 15.84
C LEU A 46 0.28 0.94 15.13
N ALA A 47 0.80 2.14 14.83
CA ALA A 47 0.04 3.14 14.08
C ALA A 47 -0.14 2.71 12.62
N GLU A 48 0.90 2.13 12.01
CA GLU A 48 0.86 1.64 10.63
C GLU A 48 -0.09 0.44 10.50
N LEU A 49 0.02 -0.54 11.40
CA LEU A 49 -0.83 -1.73 11.41
C LEU A 49 -2.32 -1.38 11.55
N LYS A 50 -2.67 -0.37 12.36
CA LYS A 50 -4.06 0.09 12.51
C LYS A 50 -4.60 0.76 11.25
N LEU A 51 -3.76 1.49 10.52
CA LEU A 51 -4.17 2.07 9.24
C LEU A 51 -4.33 0.98 8.17
N ILE A 52 -3.45 -0.02 8.15
CA ILE A 52 -3.57 -1.18 7.26
C ILE A 52 -4.87 -1.94 7.54
N GLU A 53 -5.16 -2.25 8.81
CA GLU A 53 -6.42 -2.88 9.21
C GLU A 53 -7.65 -2.07 8.76
N LYS A 54 -7.65 -0.75 8.99
CA LYS A 54 -8.71 0.15 8.51
C LYS A 54 -8.85 0.12 6.99
N SER A 55 -7.74 0.09 6.26
CA SER A 55 -7.73 0.01 4.80
C SER A 55 -8.31 -1.30 4.29
N ASN A 56 -7.96 -2.43 4.92
CA ASN A 56 -8.48 -3.75 4.54
C ASN A 56 -9.99 -3.86 4.70
N ILE A 57 -10.57 -3.19 5.71
CA ILE A 57 -12.02 -3.12 5.88
C ILE A 57 -12.68 -2.32 4.75
N LEU A 58 -12.04 -1.27 4.28
CA LEU A 58 -12.55 -0.45 3.16
C LEU A 58 -12.40 -1.16 1.82
N ALA A 59 -11.32 -1.89 1.60
CA ALA A 59 -11.08 -2.67 0.38
C ALA A 59 -12.12 -3.79 0.17
N GLN A 60 -12.70 -4.32 1.25
CA GLN A 60 -13.74 -5.35 1.20
C GLN A 60 -15.11 -4.88 0.67
N ASP A 61 -15.25 -3.61 0.30
CA ASP A 61 -16.44 -3.04 -0.36
C ASP A 61 -16.30 -3.03 -1.90
N ASP A 62 -15.66 -4.07 -2.46
CA ASP A 62 -15.54 -4.31 -3.91
C ASP A 62 -16.89 -4.50 -4.62
N GLU A 63 -17.99 -4.61 -3.85
CA GLU A 63 -19.36 -4.51 -4.36
C GLU A 63 -19.55 -3.20 -5.14
N ALA A 64 -18.97 -2.09 -4.70
CA ALA A 64 -19.11 -0.81 -5.40
C ALA A 64 -18.43 -0.80 -6.80
N VAL A 65 -17.32 -1.53 -6.96
CA VAL A 65 -16.62 -1.68 -8.25
C VAL A 65 -17.39 -2.60 -9.17
N ASN A 66 -17.74 -3.80 -8.67
CA ASN A 66 -18.49 -4.79 -9.45
C ASN A 66 -19.86 -4.27 -9.87
N VAL A 67 -20.61 -3.62 -8.96
CA VAL A 67 -21.92 -3.01 -9.28
C VAL A 67 -21.79 -1.92 -10.34
N PHE A 68 -20.68 -1.18 -10.37
CA PHE A 68 -20.46 -0.20 -11.42
C PHE A 68 -20.13 -0.87 -12.76
N ILE A 69 -19.24 -1.87 -12.77
CA ILE A 69 -18.91 -2.65 -13.96
C ILE A 69 -20.16 -3.34 -14.54
N ASP A 70 -20.98 -3.96 -13.71
CA ASP A 70 -22.22 -4.62 -14.12
C ASP A 70 -23.22 -3.62 -14.72
N SER A 71 -23.23 -2.39 -14.19
CA SER A 71 -24.11 -1.33 -14.69
C SER A 71 -23.69 -0.72 -16.03
N LEU A 72 -22.52 -1.07 -16.56
CA LEU A 72 -22.03 -0.54 -17.85
C LEU A 72 -22.92 -0.95 -19.04
N THR A 73 -23.86 -1.87 -18.84
CA THR A 73 -24.85 -2.30 -19.85
C THR A 73 -26.25 -1.71 -19.65
N GLU A 74 -26.43 -0.85 -18.64
CA GLU A 74 -27.73 -0.33 -18.21
C GLU A 74 -28.02 1.08 -18.74
N GLU A 75 -29.20 1.62 -18.41
CA GLU A 75 -29.60 2.99 -18.78
C GLU A 75 -28.74 4.07 -18.06
N PRO A 76 -28.61 5.29 -18.64
CA PRO A 76 -27.75 6.36 -18.11
C PRO A 76 -27.98 6.71 -16.64
N ASP A 77 -29.23 6.71 -16.17
CA ASP A 77 -29.56 7.01 -14.78
C ASP A 77 -29.01 5.95 -13.81
N VAL A 78 -28.99 4.68 -14.24
CA VAL A 78 -28.41 3.56 -13.48
C VAL A 78 -26.89 3.66 -13.47
N ILE A 79 -26.27 3.90 -14.64
CA ILE A 79 -24.83 4.13 -14.79
C ILE A 79 -24.37 5.28 -13.87
N GLU A 80 -25.04 6.43 -13.91
CA GLU A 80 -24.68 7.62 -13.13
C GLU A 80 -24.89 7.39 -11.62
N SER A 81 -25.95 6.67 -11.23
CA SER A 81 -26.20 6.30 -9.84
C SER A 81 -25.14 5.36 -9.28
N ASN A 82 -24.76 4.32 -10.04
CA ASN A 82 -23.75 3.36 -9.60
C ASN A 82 -22.33 3.94 -9.67
N TYR A 83 -22.04 4.80 -10.64
CA TYR A 83 -20.79 5.57 -10.66
C TYR A 83 -20.63 6.44 -9.41
N LYS A 84 -21.71 7.03 -8.86
CA LYS A 84 -21.61 7.80 -7.60
C LYS A 84 -21.22 6.94 -6.41
N LYS A 85 -21.68 5.68 -6.35
CA LYS A 85 -21.29 4.72 -5.31
C LYS A 85 -19.81 4.35 -5.48
N PHE A 86 -19.44 3.93 -6.69
CA PHE A 86 -18.06 3.67 -7.09
C PHE A 86 -17.12 4.84 -6.72
N ASN A 87 -17.48 6.06 -7.09
CA ASN A 87 -16.66 7.24 -6.82
C ASN A 87 -16.55 7.55 -5.32
N SER A 88 -17.56 7.21 -4.53
CA SER A 88 -17.51 7.36 -3.07
C SER A 88 -16.53 6.35 -2.44
N TYR A 89 -16.51 5.11 -2.93
CA TYR A 89 -15.51 4.10 -2.56
C TYR A 89 -14.10 4.56 -2.93
N PHE A 90 -13.88 4.99 -4.17
CA PHE A 90 -12.58 5.50 -4.65
C PHE A 90 -12.06 6.67 -3.81
N TYR A 91 -12.94 7.61 -3.46
CA TYR A 91 -12.60 8.74 -2.61
C TYR A 91 -12.12 8.31 -1.21
N LEU A 92 -12.79 7.35 -0.58
CA LEU A 92 -12.38 6.81 0.72
C LEU A 92 -11.04 6.07 0.63
N ASN A 93 -10.83 5.31 -0.44
CA ASN A 93 -9.58 4.60 -0.69
C ASN A 93 -8.42 5.60 -0.87
N LYS A 94 -8.60 6.63 -1.71
CA LYS A 94 -7.64 7.73 -1.92
C LYS A 94 -7.25 8.42 -0.60
N ILE A 95 -8.23 8.78 0.22
CA ILE A 95 -7.96 9.40 1.54
C ILE A 95 -7.12 8.48 2.43
N THR A 96 -7.45 7.20 2.47
CA THR A 96 -6.77 6.24 3.33
C THR A 96 -5.30 6.07 2.91
N HIS A 97 -5.03 6.00 1.60
CA HIS A 97 -3.65 5.98 1.09
C HIS A 97 -2.89 7.27 1.40
N GLU A 98 -3.52 8.44 1.29
CA GLU A 98 -2.91 9.71 1.67
C GLU A 98 -2.61 9.81 3.19
N GLU A 99 -3.51 9.28 4.04
CA GLU A 99 -3.29 9.17 5.49
C GLU A 99 -2.08 8.27 5.78
N TYR A 100 -2.00 7.13 5.11
CA TYR A 100 -0.89 6.19 5.26
C TYR A 100 0.44 6.77 4.77
N TYR A 101 0.47 7.41 3.61
CA TYR A 101 1.67 8.09 3.08
C TYR A 101 2.23 9.14 4.04
N LYS A 102 1.36 9.96 4.63
CA LYS A 102 1.76 10.96 5.64
C LYS A 102 2.36 10.31 6.89
N LEU A 103 1.82 9.17 7.32
CA LEU A 103 2.36 8.42 8.45
C LEU A 103 3.75 7.86 8.15
N LEU A 104 3.93 7.26 6.97
CA LEU A 104 5.23 6.72 6.51
C LEU A 104 6.30 7.82 6.51
N LEU A 105 6.01 8.99 5.94
CA LEU A 105 6.93 10.13 5.93
C LEU A 105 7.29 10.65 7.32
N ASP A 106 6.30 10.78 8.21
CA ASP A 106 6.53 11.23 9.58
C ASP A 106 7.43 10.23 10.34
N ASN A 107 7.14 8.93 10.20
CA ASN A 107 7.94 7.88 10.84
C ASN A 107 9.36 7.83 10.26
N TYR A 108 9.53 7.87 8.94
CA TYR A 108 10.83 7.94 8.28
C TYR A 108 11.69 9.10 8.82
N HIS A 109 11.09 10.29 8.95
CA HIS A 109 11.78 11.46 9.52
C HIS A 109 12.12 11.30 11.01
N LYS A 110 11.30 10.61 11.81
CA LYS A 110 11.64 10.30 13.21
C LYS A 110 12.88 9.40 13.29
N TYR A 111 12.96 8.35 12.48
CA TYR A 111 14.12 7.45 12.47
C TYR A 111 15.41 8.13 11.98
N GLN A 112 15.33 8.97 10.93
CA GLN A 112 16.48 9.73 10.46
C GLN A 112 17.08 10.67 11.53
N LYS A 113 16.25 11.23 12.43
CA LYS A 113 16.73 12.08 13.54
C LYS A 113 17.56 11.29 14.55
N ILE A 114 17.28 9.99 14.73
CA ILE A 114 18.03 9.11 15.64
C ILE A 114 19.40 8.78 15.06
N ASN A 115 19.45 8.42 13.77
CA ASN A 115 20.68 8.05 13.07
C ASN A 115 21.79 9.12 13.26
N LYS A 116 21.40 10.40 13.20
CA LYS A 116 22.32 11.54 13.37
C LYS A 116 22.83 11.77 14.80
N ARG A 117 22.18 11.22 15.84
CA ARG A 117 22.48 11.50 17.26
C ARG A 117 22.97 10.27 18.04
N ALA A 118 22.57 9.07 17.66
CA ALA A 118 22.78 7.85 18.45
C ALA A 118 24.17 7.20 18.27
N THR A 119 24.91 7.50 17.20
CA THR A 119 26.06 6.69 16.76
C THR A 119 27.37 6.88 17.53
N PHE A 120 27.48 7.89 18.39
CA PHE A 120 28.77 8.26 19.00
C PHE A 120 29.12 7.51 20.31
N LEU A 121 28.14 6.92 20.99
CA LEU A 121 28.30 6.31 22.34
C LEU A 121 27.51 5.01 22.48
N LEU A 122 27.68 4.08 21.53
CA LEU A 122 27.08 2.74 21.58
C LEU A 122 28.16 1.67 21.78
N GLY A 123 27.85 0.70 22.65
CA GLY A 123 28.66 -0.45 23.05
C GLY A 123 28.60 -1.61 22.10
N SER A 124 28.45 -2.79 22.68
CA SER A 124 28.29 -4.03 21.93
C SER A 124 27.03 -4.04 21.08
N LYS A 125 26.08 -3.12 21.29
CA LYS A 125 24.83 -3.02 20.51
C LYS A 125 24.88 -2.01 19.37
N LYS A 126 26.05 -1.44 19.07
CA LYS A 126 26.22 -0.51 17.95
C LYS A 126 25.83 -1.12 16.59
N GLU A 127 26.24 -2.36 16.35
CA GLU A 127 25.98 -3.06 15.09
C GLU A 127 24.47 -3.27 14.89
N PHE A 128 23.78 -3.79 15.91
CA PHE A 128 22.32 -3.88 15.93
C PHE A 128 21.65 -2.54 15.62
N VAL A 129 22.03 -1.45 16.30
CA VAL A 129 21.38 -0.14 16.11
C VAL A 129 21.56 0.37 14.69
N ASN A 130 22.78 0.25 14.15
CA ASN A 130 23.07 0.69 12.79
C ASN A 130 22.28 -0.12 11.76
N GLU A 131 22.32 -1.46 11.87
CA GLU A 131 21.60 -2.34 10.95
C GLU A 131 20.09 -2.15 11.03
N PHE A 132 19.54 -2.00 12.24
CA PHE A 132 18.12 -1.75 12.45
C PHE A 132 17.67 -0.42 11.83
N LEU A 133 18.47 0.65 12.01
CA LEU A 133 18.18 1.96 11.43
C LEU A 133 18.30 1.97 9.90
N ASP A 134 19.28 1.26 9.35
CA ASP A 134 19.46 1.12 7.89
C ASP A 134 18.30 0.32 7.28
N LEU A 135 17.95 -0.84 7.87
CA LEU A 135 16.79 -1.62 7.45
C LEU A 135 15.49 -0.83 7.55
N THR A 136 15.30 -0.07 8.63
CA THR A 136 14.11 0.77 8.81
C THR A 136 14.05 1.92 7.80
N SER A 137 15.20 2.52 7.46
CA SER A 137 15.25 3.56 6.43
C SER A 137 14.87 2.99 5.05
N ASN A 138 15.45 1.85 4.69
CA ASN A 138 15.14 1.17 3.43
C ASN A 138 13.67 0.70 3.37
N TYR A 139 13.12 0.24 4.51
CA TYR A 139 11.70 -0.11 4.62
C TYR A 139 10.81 1.07 4.22
N TYR A 140 11.02 2.21 4.85
CA TYR A 140 10.20 3.39 4.56
C TYR A 140 10.41 3.94 3.15
N GLU A 141 11.64 3.92 2.62
CA GLU A 141 11.89 4.32 1.23
C GLU A 141 11.07 3.47 0.25
N ASN A 142 11.08 2.15 0.43
CA ASN A 142 10.32 1.23 -0.43
C ASN A 142 8.80 1.35 -0.24
N GLU A 143 8.30 1.52 0.99
CA GLU A 143 6.86 1.69 1.24
C GLU A 143 6.33 3.03 0.71
N ILE A 144 7.13 4.10 0.79
CA ILE A 144 6.81 5.40 0.21
C ILE A 144 6.70 5.28 -1.32
N GLU A 145 7.69 4.65 -1.97
CA GLU A 145 7.66 4.38 -3.43
C GLU A 145 6.45 3.53 -3.81
N ASN A 146 6.16 2.47 -3.05
CA ASN A 146 5.00 1.60 -3.29
C ASN A 146 3.68 2.36 -3.17
N ASN A 147 3.52 3.19 -2.14
CA ASN A 147 2.31 3.99 -1.93
C ASN A 147 2.12 5.06 -3.02
N GLU A 148 3.20 5.67 -3.51
CA GLU A 148 3.15 6.60 -4.64
C GLU A 148 2.65 5.89 -5.91
N ASN A 149 3.17 4.69 -6.21
CA ASN A 149 2.70 3.88 -7.34
C ASN A 149 1.22 3.51 -7.21
N ILE A 150 0.77 3.13 -6.00
CA ILE A 150 -0.66 2.84 -5.75
C ILE A 150 -1.52 4.09 -5.96
N THR A 151 -1.08 5.25 -5.48
CA THR A 151 -1.81 6.52 -5.64
C THR A 151 -1.96 6.90 -7.12
N ILE A 152 -0.92 6.70 -7.92
CA ILE A 152 -0.97 6.93 -9.37
C ILE A 152 -1.92 5.92 -10.03
N SER A 153 -1.86 4.64 -9.64
CA SER A 153 -2.78 3.60 -10.12
C SER A 153 -4.24 3.96 -9.84
N ILE A 154 -4.55 4.43 -8.64
CA ILE A 154 -5.90 4.86 -8.25
C ILE A 154 -6.36 6.03 -9.14
N ALA A 155 -5.50 7.03 -9.37
CA ALA A 155 -5.82 8.17 -10.22
C ALA A 155 -6.06 7.76 -11.68
N PHE A 156 -5.23 6.86 -12.23
CA PHE A 156 -5.44 6.28 -13.56
C PHE A 156 -6.81 5.60 -13.66
N THR A 157 -7.11 4.70 -12.72
CA THR A 157 -8.37 3.96 -12.67
C THR A 157 -9.57 4.90 -12.54
N GLU A 158 -9.51 5.92 -11.67
CA GLU A 158 -10.57 6.93 -11.51
C GLU A 158 -10.82 7.69 -12.83
N ASN A 159 -9.76 8.15 -13.50
CA ASN A 159 -9.86 8.85 -14.79
C ASN A 159 -10.47 7.94 -15.87
N LEU A 160 -10.05 6.68 -15.94
CA LEU A 160 -10.56 5.72 -16.93
C LEU A 160 -12.04 5.44 -16.71
N TYR A 161 -12.46 5.10 -15.50
CA TYR A 161 -13.87 4.80 -15.24
C TYR A 161 -14.78 6.01 -15.41
N LYS A 162 -14.28 7.22 -15.15
CA LYS A 162 -14.98 8.47 -15.47
C LYS A 162 -15.19 8.65 -16.98
N LEU A 163 -14.17 8.34 -17.79
CA LEU A 163 -14.26 8.35 -19.24
C LEU A 163 -15.26 7.30 -19.74
N LEU A 164 -15.17 6.05 -19.25
CA LEU A 164 -16.07 4.96 -19.63
C LEU A 164 -17.53 5.33 -19.34
N LYS A 165 -17.79 5.89 -18.15
CA LYS A 165 -19.11 6.42 -17.80
C LYS A 165 -19.61 7.46 -18.79
N ASP A 166 -18.82 8.49 -19.06
CA ASP A 166 -19.20 9.57 -19.98
C ASP A 166 -19.37 9.05 -21.43
N ARG A 167 -18.55 8.08 -21.85
CA ARG A 167 -18.65 7.39 -23.15
C ARG A 167 -19.97 6.65 -23.29
N LEU A 168 -20.32 5.80 -22.33
CA LEU A 168 -21.52 4.97 -22.38
C LEU A 168 -22.79 5.81 -22.39
N ILE A 169 -22.83 6.90 -21.63
CA ILE A 169 -23.96 7.84 -21.66
C ILE A 169 -24.15 8.41 -23.07
N ILE A 170 -23.06 8.81 -23.75
CA ILE A 170 -23.14 9.31 -25.12
C ILE A 170 -23.59 8.20 -26.09
N GLU A 171 -22.94 7.03 -26.03
CA GLU A 171 -23.27 5.88 -26.90
C GLU A 171 -24.72 5.41 -26.72
N TYR A 172 -25.26 5.44 -25.50
CA TYR A 172 -26.66 5.17 -25.23
C TYR A 172 -27.56 6.12 -26.01
N TYR A 173 -27.36 7.44 -25.91
CA TYR A 173 -28.19 8.40 -26.64
C TYR A 173 -28.02 8.30 -28.16
N PHE A 174 -26.86 7.88 -28.66
CA PHE A 174 -26.70 7.55 -30.08
C PHE A 174 -27.47 6.28 -30.49
N SER A 175 -27.60 5.28 -29.61
CA SER A 175 -28.21 3.98 -29.93
C SER A 175 -29.74 3.97 -29.81
N ILE A 176 -30.31 4.74 -28.88
CA ILE A 176 -31.77 4.85 -28.72
C ILE A 176 -32.42 5.93 -29.61
N SER A 177 -31.61 6.75 -30.28
CA SER A 177 -32.11 7.76 -31.21
C SER A 177 -32.36 7.13 -32.57
N ASP A 178 -33.60 6.65 -32.77
CA ASP A 178 -34.06 6.11 -34.06
C ASP A 178 -34.05 7.19 -35.17
N ASP A 179 -34.04 8.48 -34.81
CA ASP A 179 -33.82 9.62 -35.69
C ASP A 179 -32.88 10.67 -35.03
N LEU A 180 -32.21 11.46 -35.86
CA LEU A 180 -31.30 12.53 -35.46
C LEU A 180 -31.99 13.64 -34.62
N ASP A 181 -33.32 13.77 -34.76
CA ASP A 181 -34.14 14.71 -33.99
C ASP A 181 -34.28 14.30 -32.50
N ASP A 182 -34.20 13.00 -32.19
CA ASP A 182 -34.23 12.49 -30.82
C ASP A 182 -32.89 12.74 -30.11
N LEU A 183 -31.76 12.60 -30.83
CA LEU A 183 -30.43 12.94 -30.34
C LEU A 183 -30.32 14.44 -30.05
N ALA A 184 -30.88 15.28 -30.93
CA ALA A 184 -30.93 16.73 -30.74
C ALA A 184 -31.73 17.13 -29.49
N SER A 185 -32.85 16.46 -29.24
CA SER A 185 -33.72 16.70 -28.08
C SER A 185 -33.06 16.29 -26.74
N ASN A 186 -32.15 15.31 -26.77
CA ASN A 186 -31.44 14.80 -25.59
C ASN A 186 -30.01 15.33 -25.43
N PHE A 187 -29.53 16.21 -26.32
CA PHE A 187 -28.14 16.72 -26.31
C PHE A 187 -27.71 17.32 -24.96
N GLY A 188 -28.64 17.93 -24.21
CA GLY A 188 -28.35 18.46 -22.88
C GLY A 188 -27.78 17.42 -21.90
N GLN A 189 -28.17 16.14 -22.06
CA GLN A 189 -27.78 15.03 -21.19
C GLN A 189 -26.30 14.62 -21.36
N ILE A 190 -25.69 14.96 -22.50
CA ILE A 190 -24.28 14.65 -22.79
C ILE A 190 -23.35 15.87 -22.66
N SER A 191 -23.88 17.01 -22.21
CA SER A 191 -23.14 18.28 -22.15
C SER A 191 -21.88 18.24 -21.27
N SER A 192 -21.85 17.38 -20.25
CA SER A 192 -20.70 17.16 -19.36
C SER A 192 -19.45 16.65 -20.09
N ALA A 193 -19.60 16.05 -21.27
CA ALA A 193 -18.50 15.57 -22.09
C ALA A 193 -17.82 16.66 -22.94
N GLU A 194 -18.37 17.89 -23.00
CA GLU A 194 -17.77 19.00 -23.74
C GLU A 194 -16.32 19.25 -23.33
N LYS A 195 -16.01 19.04 -22.05
CA LYS A 195 -14.67 19.20 -21.47
C LYS A 195 -13.59 18.46 -22.26
N TYR A 196 -13.90 17.28 -22.83
CA TYR A 196 -12.93 16.48 -23.59
C TYR A 196 -12.57 17.08 -24.95
N THR A 197 -13.37 18.03 -25.45
CA THR A 197 -13.08 18.76 -26.69
C THR A 197 -12.10 19.91 -26.51
N HIS A 198 -11.84 20.31 -25.25
CA HIS A 198 -10.94 21.41 -24.96
C HIS A 198 -9.49 20.94 -24.88
N THR A 199 -8.59 21.70 -25.51
CA THR A 199 -7.15 21.39 -25.54
C THR A 199 -6.47 21.57 -24.18
N ASP A 200 -7.08 22.32 -23.26
CA ASP A 200 -6.58 22.58 -21.91
C ASP A 200 -7.14 21.61 -20.86
N PHE A 201 -8.02 20.68 -21.24
CA PHE A 201 -8.45 19.62 -20.34
C PHE A 201 -7.29 18.68 -20.00
N LYS A 202 -7.05 18.51 -18.71
CA LYS A 202 -6.07 17.58 -18.13
C LYS A 202 -6.75 16.56 -17.23
N PHE A 203 -6.25 15.33 -17.27
CA PHE A 203 -6.62 14.30 -16.30
C PHE A 203 -6.04 14.60 -14.91
N ASP A 204 -6.65 14.06 -13.85
CA ASP A 204 -6.03 14.13 -12.52
C ASP A 204 -4.72 13.34 -12.56
N GLN A 205 -3.64 13.89 -12.01
CA GLN A 205 -2.30 13.29 -12.02
C GLN A 205 -1.75 12.93 -13.43
N GLU A 206 -2.17 13.61 -14.50
CA GLU A 206 -1.78 13.33 -15.89
C GLU A 206 -0.27 13.14 -16.10
N ASP A 207 0.55 14.04 -15.54
CA ASP A 207 2.02 13.98 -15.70
C ASP A 207 2.62 12.73 -15.03
N ALA A 208 2.07 12.32 -13.88
CA ALA A 208 2.52 11.14 -13.14
C ALA A 208 2.05 9.85 -13.85
N ILE A 209 0.80 9.80 -14.29
CA ILE A 209 0.28 8.68 -15.09
C ILE A 209 1.12 8.51 -16.35
N SER A 210 1.41 9.59 -17.09
CA SER A 210 2.26 9.54 -18.30
C SER A 210 3.68 9.02 -18.06
N SER A 211 4.19 9.16 -16.82
CA SER A 211 5.55 8.75 -16.47
C SER A 211 5.65 7.30 -15.99
N TYR A 212 4.60 6.79 -15.35
CA TYR A 212 4.59 5.47 -14.71
C TYR A 212 3.68 4.46 -15.42
N TYR A 213 2.66 4.91 -16.15
CA TYR A 213 1.69 4.11 -16.89
C TYR A 213 1.58 4.67 -18.32
N THR A 214 2.56 4.37 -19.17
CA THR A 214 2.62 4.87 -20.56
C THR A 214 1.45 4.33 -21.39
N SER A 215 1.23 3.01 -21.37
CA SER A 215 0.08 2.35 -22.01
C SER A 215 -1.23 2.84 -21.37
N GLY A 216 -1.25 3.05 -20.05
CA GLY A 216 -2.39 3.67 -19.36
C GLY A 216 -2.70 5.10 -19.85
N SER A 217 -1.68 5.93 -20.03
CA SER A 217 -1.83 7.29 -20.56
C SER A 217 -2.33 7.28 -22.01
N GLU A 218 -1.80 6.37 -22.83
CA GLU A 218 -2.25 6.19 -24.22
C GLU A 218 -3.74 5.79 -24.27
N LEU A 219 -4.15 4.87 -23.41
CA LEU A 219 -5.55 4.45 -23.28
C LEU A 219 -6.48 5.62 -22.90
N LEU A 220 -6.07 6.47 -21.95
CA LEU A 220 -6.83 7.66 -21.58
C LEU A 220 -6.96 8.64 -22.75
N ASP A 221 -5.88 8.89 -23.50
CA ASP A 221 -5.88 9.80 -24.64
C ASP A 221 -6.74 9.30 -25.80
N ILE A 222 -6.67 8.00 -26.11
CA ILE A 222 -7.54 7.39 -27.12
C ILE A 222 -9.02 7.54 -26.73
N ASN A 223 -9.37 7.20 -25.48
CA ASN A 223 -10.75 7.32 -25.02
C ASN A 223 -11.22 8.79 -24.99
N LYS A 224 -10.37 9.73 -24.58
CA LYS A 224 -10.64 11.18 -24.66
C LYS A 224 -10.95 11.62 -26.10
N ASN A 225 -10.12 11.21 -27.05
CA ASN A 225 -10.29 11.57 -28.46
C ASN A 225 -11.58 10.97 -29.03
N TYR A 226 -11.88 9.72 -28.69
CA TYR A 226 -13.11 9.03 -29.12
C TYR A 226 -14.36 9.73 -28.58
N ILE A 227 -14.41 10.02 -27.27
CA ILE A 227 -15.52 10.74 -26.63
C ILE A 227 -15.68 12.16 -27.21
N SER A 228 -14.56 12.86 -27.41
CA SER A 228 -14.53 14.19 -28.04
C SER A 228 -15.18 14.15 -29.43
N SER A 229 -14.81 13.17 -30.26
CA SER A 229 -15.39 12.98 -31.59
C SER A 229 -16.89 12.68 -31.54
N LEU A 230 -17.34 11.77 -30.67
CA LEU A 230 -18.76 11.46 -30.48
C LEU A 230 -19.56 12.69 -30.05
N TYR A 231 -19.06 13.43 -29.06
CA TYR A 231 -19.69 14.65 -28.58
C TYR A 231 -19.81 15.71 -29.70
N LEU A 232 -18.76 15.92 -30.50
CA LEU A 232 -18.79 16.86 -31.62
C LEU A 232 -19.76 16.46 -32.73
N ILE A 233 -20.00 15.17 -32.95
CA ILE A 233 -21.03 14.68 -33.87
C ILE A 233 -22.42 15.02 -33.32
N ALA A 234 -22.68 14.69 -32.05
CA ALA A 234 -23.96 14.99 -31.41
C ALA A 234 -24.26 16.49 -31.38
N LYS A 235 -23.23 17.32 -31.16
CA LYS A 235 -23.32 18.79 -31.20
C LYS A 235 -23.71 19.31 -32.58
N ASP A 236 -23.11 18.77 -33.64
CA ASP A 236 -23.46 19.12 -35.02
C ASP A 236 -24.90 18.70 -35.36
N VAL A 237 -25.33 17.51 -34.92
CA VAL A 237 -26.70 17.02 -35.09
C VAL A 237 -27.70 17.94 -34.38
N ALA A 238 -27.44 18.27 -33.11
CA ALA A 238 -28.29 19.17 -32.32
C ALA A 238 -28.39 20.59 -32.92
N ALA A 239 -27.35 21.04 -33.63
CA ALA A 239 -27.34 22.30 -34.35
C ALA A 239 -27.95 22.23 -35.76
N GLY A 240 -28.41 21.05 -36.22
CA GLY A 240 -28.94 20.82 -37.57
C GLY A 240 -27.87 20.77 -38.67
N ASN A 241 -26.58 20.64 -38.32
CA ASN A 241 -25.45 20.58 -39.25
C ASN A 241 -25.12 19.13 -39.65
N TYR A 242 -26.08 18.48 -40.33
CA TYR A 242 -25.99 17.06 -40.64
C TYR A 242 -24.86 16.68 -41.61
N GLU A 243 -24.44 17.60 -42.50
CA GLU A 243 -23.31 17.34 -43.41
C GLU A 243 -21.99 17.21 -42.63
N SER A 244 -21.74 18.12 -41.68
CA SER A 244 -20.57 18.07 -40.81
C SER A 244 -20.59 16.84 -39.91
N ALA A 245 -21.76 16.51 -39.33
CA ALA A 245 -21.94 15.32 -38.51
C ALA A 245 -21.61 14.04 -39.28
N ARG A 246 -22.10 13.88 -40.53
CA ARG A 246 -21.81 12.73 -41.39
C ARG A 246 -20.32 12.61 -41.74
N TYR A 247 -19.67 13.73 -42.04
CA TYR A 247 -18.22 13.74 -42.31
C TYR A 247 -17.41 13.27 -41.10
N LYS A 248 -17.73 13.80 -39.90
CA LYS A 248 -17.07 13.41 -38.65
C LYS A 248 -17.34 11.95 -38.28
N HIS A 249 -18.57 11.46 -38.46
CA HIS A 249 -18.93 10.08 -38.20
C HIS A 249 -18.13 9.09 -39.06
N ALA A 250 -17.94 9.39 -40.36
CA ALA A 250 -17.09 8.56 -41.23
C ALA A 250 -15.62 8.52 -40.79
N SER A 251 -15.12 9.58 -40.15
CA SER A 251 -13.77 9.63 -39.58
C SER A 251 -13.67 8.85 -38.26
N LEU A 252 -14.75 8.79 -37.47
CA LEU A 252 -14.79 8.09 -36.19
C LEU A 252 -14.68 6.57 -36.36
N THR A 253 -15.23 6.00 -37.43
CA THR A 253 -15.15 4.55 -37.70
C THR A 253 -13.70 4.05 -37.87
N ASN A 254 -12.79 4.92 -38.32
CA ASN A 254 -11.36 4.60 -38.38
C ASN A 254 -10.70 4.70 -37.00
N GLN A 255 -11.10 5.66 -36.16
CA GLN A 255 -10.61 5.80 -34.79
C GLN A 255 -11.07 4.66 -33.86
N ALA A 256 -12.29 4.14 -34.07
CA ALA A 256 -12.82 2.99 -33.33
C ALA A 256 -12.01 1.69 -33.57
N ALA A 257 -11.35 1.57 -34.73
CA ALA A 257 -10.46 0.46 -35.03
C ALA A 257 -9.07 0.62 -34.37
N ASP A 258 -8.61 1.86 -34.18
CA ASP A 258 -7.35 2.20 -33.50
C ASP A 258 -7.49 2.20 -31.97
N SER A 259 -8.71 2.19 -31.42
CA SER A 259 -8.97 2.11 -29.98
C SER A 259 -8.83 0.71 -29.36
N ASN A 260 -8.28 -0.25 -30.11
CA ASN A 260 -7.93 -1.59 -29.65
C ASN A 260 -6.60 -1.61 -28.87
N ILE A 261 -6.37 -0.64 -27.98
CA ILE A 261 -5.27 -0.73 -27.01
C ILE A 261 -5.58 -1.91 -26.09
N ASP A 262 -4.57 -2.73 -25.85
CA ASP A 262 -4.64 -3.82 -24.90
C ASP A 262 -4.86 -3.23 -23.50
N THR A 263 -6.11 -3.34 -23.03
CA THR A 263 -6.49 -2.82 -21.72
C THR A 263 -5.77 -3.60 -20.62
N ASP A 264 -5.44 -4.87 -20.87
CA ASP A 264 -4.72 -5.72 -19.93
C ASP A 264 -3.28 -5.20 -19.79
N ASP A 265 -2.64 -4.77 -20.89
CA ASP A 265 -1.32 -4.12 -20.86
C ASP A 265 -1.34 -2.83 -20.01
N ALA A 266 -2.38 -2.00 -20.15
CA ALA A 266 -2.51 -0.76 -19.37
C ALA A 266 -2.68 -1.00 -17.86
N PHE A 267 -3.39 -2.07 -17.45
CA PHE A 267 -3.54 -2.42 -16.03
C PHE A 267 -2.33 -3.17 -15.46
N SER A 268 -1.62 -3.93 -16.30
CA SER A 268 -0.48 -4.77 -15.90
C SER A 268 0.89 -4.08 -16.00
N GLU A 269 0.97 -2.87 -16.58
CA GLU A 269 2.21 -2.13 -16.91
C GLU A 269 3.22 -1.95 -15.75
N ASN A 270 2.81 -2.20 -14.51
CA ASN A 270 3.67 -2.10 -13.32
C ASN A 270 3.67 -3.33 -12.42
N GLU A 271 3.07 -4.45 -12.82
CA GLU A 271 2.97 -5.64 -11.98
C GLU A 271 4.34 -6.17 -11.56
N GLU A 272 5.33 -6.20 -12.46
CA GLU A 272 6.68 -6.66 -12.11
C GLU A 272 7.34 -5.75 -11.07
N SER A 273 7.19 -4.42 -11.22
CA SER A 273 7.74 -3.45 -10.27
C SER A 273 7.04 -3.54 -8.90
N LYS A 274 5.70 -3.65 -8.89
CA LYS A 274 4.90 -3.86 -7.68
C LYS A 274 5.33 -5.14 -6.96
N ARG A 275 5.44 -6.26 -7.70
CA ARG A 275 5.88 -7.56 -7.16
C ARG A 275 7.29 -7.47 -6.58
N ARG A 276 8.23 -6.82 -7.29
CA ARG A 276 9.60 -6.59 -6.81
C ARG A 276 9.59 -5.80 -5.50
N LEU A 277 8.90 -4.65 -5.46
CA LEU A 277 8.81 -3.82 -4.26
C LEU A 277 8.22 -4.61 -3.09
N SER A 278 7.16 -5.38 -3.33
CA SER A 278 6.55 -6.20 -2.29
C SER A 278 7.51 -7.25 -1.74
N GLN A 279 8.26 -7.93 -2.61
CA GLN A 279 9.29 -8.88 -2.18
C GLN A 279 10.43 -8.21 -1.40
N GLU A 280 10.85 -7.01 -1.79
CA GLU A 280 11.88 -6.24 -1.09
C GLU A 280 11.43 -5.79 0.30
N ILE A 281 10.20 -5.25 0.41
CA ILE A 281 9.58 -4.85 1.67
C ILE A 281 9.49 -6.06 2.62
N ALA A 282 8.98 -7.19 2.12
CA ALA A 282 8.90 -8.43 2.89
C ALA A 282 10.30 -8.89 3.36
N ALA A 283 11.32 -8.79 2.49
CA ALA A 283 12.67 -9.21 2.82
C ALA A 283 13.31 -8.33 3.90
N ILE A 284 13.06 -7.02 3.85
CA ILE A 284 13.51 -6.08 4.88
C ILE A 284 12.81 -6.39 6.21
N ASN A 285 11.51 -6.64 6.21
CA ASN A 285 10.77 -6.98 7.42
C ASN A 285 11.21 -8.31 8.04
N ILE A 286 11.49 -9.35 7.24
CA ILE A 286 12.10 -10.60 7.73
C ILE A 286 13.42 -10.32 8.43
N LYS A 287 14.33 -9.55 7.81
CA LYS A 287 15.62 -9.19 8.42
C LYS A 287 15.44 -8.40 9.71
N LYS A 288 14.51 -7.43 9.74
CA LYS A 288 14.17 -6.68 10.97
C LYS A 288 13.71 -7.63 12.08
N ILE A 289 12.78 -8.54 11.80
CA ILE A 289 12.26 -9.53 12.76
C ILE A 289 13.40 -10.39 13.33
N LEU A 290 14.26 -10.93 12.48
CA LEU A 290 15.40 -11.76 12.89
C LEU A 290 16.40 -10.97 13.76
N LEU A 291 16.66 -9.72 13.40
CA LEU A 291 17.54 -8.83 14.15
C LEU A 291 16.96 -8.49 15.54
N LEU A 292 15.64 -8.29 15.63
CA LEU A 292 14.93 -8.08 16.89
C LEU A 292 14.92 -9.33 17.77
N ASP A 293 14.73 -10.51 17.18
CA ASP A 293 14.81 -11.79 17.88
C ASP A 293 16.21 -12.07 18.45
N ASP A 294 17.28 -11.81 17.68
CA ASP A 294 18.65 -11.92 18.20
C ASP A 294 18.91 -10.95 19.37
N LEU A 295 18.40 -9.72 19.29
CA LEU A 295 18.50 -8.78 20.42
C LEU A 295 17.73 -9.27 21.65
N ASN A 296 16.56 -9.91 21.48
CA ASN A 296 15.79 -10.48 22.58
C ASN A 296 16.51 -11.66 23.25
N LYS A 297 17.20 -12.50 22.47
CA LYS A 297 18.01 -13.62 22.96
C LYS A 297 19.31 -13.16 23.64
N ASN A 298 19.88 -12.07 23.16
CA ASN A 298 21.10 -11.46 23.66
C ASN A 298 20.83 -10.01 24.13
N PRO A 299 20.07 -9.79 25.21
CA PRO A 299 19.74 -8.43 25.65
C PRO A 299 20.99 -7.66 26.09
N ILE A 300 20.86 -6.34 26.35
CA ILE A 300 21.88 -5.65 27.15
C ILE A 300 22.01 -6.43 28.47
N ASP A 301 23.23 -6.89 28.78
CA ASP A 301 23.55 -7.57 30.05
C ASP A 301 22.86 -6.83 31.20
N ASN A 302 22.16 -7.56 32.09
CA ASN A 302 21.44 -6.99 33.24
C ASN A 302 22.36 -6.07 34.05
N TYR A 303 22.34 -4.78 33.73
CA TYR A 303 23.13 -3.78 34.43
C TYR A 303 22.35 -3.42 35.69
N PRO A 304 22.95 -3.50 36.89
CA PRO A 304 22.24 -3.40 38.17
C PRO A 304 21.53 -2.06 38.44
N PHE A 305 21.59 -1.11 37.50
CA PHE A 305 21.10 0.25 37.65
C PHE A 305 20.28 0.76 36.45
N VAL A 306 19.97 -0.11 35.47
CA VAL A 306 19.06 0.22 34.36
C VAL A 306 17.98 -0.85 34.27
N GLU A 307 16.76 -0.44 33.94
CA GLU A 307 15.63 -1.36 33.78
C GLU A 307 15.83 -2.25 32.55
N SER A 308 15.22 -3.44 32.55
CA SER A 308 15.17 -4.27 31.34
C SER A 308 14.42 -3.54 30.23
N LEU A 309 14.86 -3.73 28.97
CA LEU A 309 14.11 -3.23 27.82
C LEU A 309 12.72 -3.87 27.78
N LYS A 310 11.74 -3.10 27.33
CA LYS A 310 10.42 -3.66 27.01
C LYS A 310 10.54 -4.59 25.80
N PRO A 311 9.66 -5.61 25.69
CA PRO A 311 9.64 -6.48 24.52
C PRO A 311 9.31 -5.66 23.26
N TRP A 312 9.90 -6.07 22.15
CA TRP A 312 9.61 -5.51 20.82
C TRP A 312 8.32 -6.14 20.25
N GLU A 313 7.64 -5.46 19.33
CA GLU A 313 6.38 -5.92 18.72
C GLU A 313 6.59 -6.99 17.63
N VAL A 314 7.39 -8.02 17.93
CA VAL A 314 7.76 -9.08 16.98
C VAL A 314 6.54 -9.88 16.51
N ASP A 315 5.61 -10.20 17.42
CA ASP A 315 4.43 -11.01 17.08
C ASP A 315 3.49 -10.29 16.11
N ALA A 316 3.21 -9.01 16.34
CA ALA A 316 2.41 -8.20 15.43
C ALA A 316 3.08 -8.06 14.05
N LEU A 317 4.41 -7.89 14.01
CA LEU A 317 5.18 -7.82 12.76
C LEU A 317 5.14 -9.13 11.97
N ILE A 318 5.29 -10.28 12.63
CA ILE A 318 5.23 -11.58 11.95
C ILE A 318 3.82 -11.84 11.40
N CYS A 319 2.79 -11.48 12.17
CA CYS A 319 1.41 -11.66 11.75
C CYS A 319 1.07 -10.81 10.52
N ASN A 320 1.44 -9.52 10.53
CA ASN A 320 1.30 -8.64 9.37
C ASN A 320 2.13 -9.14 8.17
N LEU A 321 3.37 -9.59 8.41
CA LEU A 321 4.20 -10.16 7.35
C LEU A 321 3.58 -11.43 6.74
N SER A 322 2.91 -12.26 7.55
CA SER A 322 2.21 -13.45 7.07
C SER A 322 1.03 -13.07 6.16
N TRP A 323 0.21 -12.10 6.58
CA TRP A 323 -0.85 -11.53 5.73
C TRP A 323 -0.29 -10.97 4.43
N TYR A 324 0.75 -10.12 4.52
CA TYR A 324 1.40 -9.51 3.37
C TYR A 324 2.01 -10.53 2.40
N LYS A 325 2.64 -11.58 2.93
CA LYS A 325 3.19 -12.68 2.12
C LYS A 325 2.11 -13.55 1.50
N THR A 326 0.92 -13.64 2.08
CA THR A 326 -0.23 -14.29 1.45
C THR A 326 -0.62 -13.56 0.17
N SER A 327 -0.64 -12.22 0.16
CA SER A 327 -0.85 -11.46 -1.09
C SER A 327 0.22 -11.72 -2.14
N ILE A 328 1.50 -11.83 -1.74
CA ILE A 328 2.58 -12.21 -2.68
C ILE A 328 2.39 -13.64 -3.20
N TYR A 329 1.87 -14.55 -2.37
CA TYR A 329 1.59 -15.92 -2.78
C TYR A 329 0.47 -15.95 -3.83
N GLU A 330 -0.60 -15.22 -3.56
CA GLU A 330 -1.74 -15.05 -4.47
C GLU A 330 -1.29 -14.47 -5.82
N ASP A 331 -0.49 -13.41 -5.83
CA ASP A 331 0.06 -12.83 -7.07
C ASP A 331 0.89 -13.81 -7.92
N VAL A 332 1.46 -14.86 -7.30
CA VAL A 332 2.35 -15.83 -7.98
C VAL A 332 1.61 -17.08 -8.43
N PHE A 333 0.68 -17.57 -7.61
CA PHE A 333 -0.03 -18.83 -7.84
C PHE A 333 -1.49 -18.66 -8.26
N ASP A 334 -2.01 -17.43 -8.26
CA ASP A 334 -3.43 -17.10 -8.52
C ASP A 334 -4.39 -17.84 -7.57
N GLU A 335 -3.91 -18.16 -6.37
CA GLU A 335 -4.65 -18.87 -5.33
C GLU A 335 -4.13 -18.49 -3.93
N ILE A 336 -4.96 -18.68 -2.91
CA ILE A 336 -4.56 -18.50 -1.51
C ILE A 336 -4.23 -19.85 -0.88
N PRO A 337 -3.17 -19.95 -0.05
CA PRO A 337 -2.82 -21.19 0.63
C PRO A 337 -3.93 -21.64 1.59
N ILE A 338 -4.49 -22.82 1.35
CA ILE A 338 -5.49 -23.46 2.23
C ILE A 338 -4.79 -24.39 3.21
N VAL A 339 -4.72 -23.98 4.48
CA VAL A 339 -3.96 -24.64 5.55
C VAL A 339 -4.65 -24.53 6.90
N ASP A 340 -4.55 -25.53 7.76
CA ASP A 340 -5.35 -25.58 9.01
C ASP A 340 -4.92 -24.58 10.10
N ASN A 341 -3.71 -24.03 10.04
CA ASN A 341 -3.15 -23.18 11.09
C ASN A 341 -1.99 -22.30 10.59
N LEU A 342 -1.55 -21.35 11.42
CA LEU A 342 -0.50 -20.39 11.10
C LEU A 342 0.87 -21.04 10.85
N GLU A 343 1.20 -22.14 11.54
CA GLU A 343 2.47 -22.85 11.33
C GLU A 343 2.54 -23.43 9.91
N ASN A 344 1.49 -24.12 9.49
CA ASN A 344 1.36 -24.65 8.14
C ASN A 344 1.35 -23.51 7.10
N LEU A 345 0.72 -22.38 7.41
CA LEU A 345 0.74 -21.21 6.54
C LEU A 345 2.15 -20.68 6.32
N ILE A 346 2.93 -20.47 7.39
CA ILE A 346 4.29 -19.95 7.27
C ILE A 346 5.18 -20.90 6.46
N ALA A 347 4.99 -22.21 6.60
CA ALA A 347 5.68 -23.21 5.79
C ALA A 347 5.28 -23.13 4.31
N GLU A 348 3.99 -22.94 4.02
CA GLU A 348 3.48 -22.82 2.66
C GLU A 348 3.95 -21.52 1.99
N LEU A 349 3.94 -20.41 2.72
CA LEU A 349 4.47 -19.11 2.29
C LEU A 349 5.96 -19.15 1.97
N ASN A 350 6.70 -20.19 2.40
CA ASN A 350 8.12 -20.35 2.04
C ASN A 350 8.32 -20.73 0.56
N LYS A 351 7.27 -21.14 -0.16
CA LYS A 351 7.33 -21.46 -1.60
C LYS A 351 7.56 -20.23 -2.47
N VAL A 352 7.20 -19.03 -1.99
CA VAL A 352 7.45 -17.77 -2.69
C VAL A 352 8.59 -16.98 -2.04
N PRO A 353 9.47 -16.31 -2.81
CA PRO A 353 10.44 -15.37 -2.25
C PRO A 353 9.75 -14.20 -1.54
N PRO A 354 10.36 -13.60 -0.49
CA PRO A 354 11.55 -14.07 0.24
C PRO A 354 11.23 -15.22 1.22
N SER A 355 12.20 -16.10 1.48
CA SER A 355 12.01 -17.28 2.36
C SER A 355 11.56 -16.92 3.78
N THR A 356 10.57 -17.65 4.30
CA THR A 356 10.02 -17.52 5.66
C THR A 356 10.51 -18.60 6.63
N GLU A 357 11.36 -19.52 6.19
CA GLU A 357 11.77 -20.71 6.96
C GLU A 357 12.21 -20.36 8.40
N GLN A 358 12.97 -19.27 8.55
CA GLN A 358 13.52 -18.85 9.84
C GLN A 358 12.46 -18.27 10.80
N LEU A 359 11.30 -17.83 10.31
CA LEU A 359 10.24 -17.26 11.13
C LEU A 359 9.52 -18.33 11.95
N SER A 360 9.45 -19.57 11.44
CA SER A 360 8.73 -20.68 12.08
C SER A 360 9.16 -20.95 13.53
N ALA A 361 10.43 -20.67 13.85
CA ALA A 361 11.03 -20.85 15.17
C ALA A 361 10.87 -19.63 16.11
N ILE A 362 10.32 -18.53 15.61
CA ILE A 362 10.21 -17.23 16.33
C ILE A 362 8.75 -16.94 16.69
N VAL A 363 7.81 -17.36 15.84
CA VAL A 363 6.37 -17.08 15.99
C VAL A 363 5.83 -17.63 17.30
N ASN A 364 5.08 -16.80 18.03
CA ASN A 364 4.22 -17.28 19.10
C ASN A 364 2.85 -17.73 18.55
N TYR A 365 2.67 -19.04 18.37
CA TYR A 365 1.42 -19.62 17.87
C TYR A 365 0.26 -19.62 18.89
N GLU A 366 0.51 -19.25 20.15
CA GLU A 366 -0.58 -19.09 21.13
C GLU A 366 -1.28 -17.74 20.98
N THR A 367 -0.54 -16.71 20.58
CA THR A 367 -1.01 -15.32 20.49
C THR A 367 -1.37 -14.90 19.06
N ASN A 368 -0.74 -15.50 18.04
CA ASN A 368 -1.06 -15.27 16.64
C ASN A 368 -1.78 -16.48 16.03
N LYS A 369 -2.89 -16.24 15.34
CA LYS A 369 -3.72 -17.29 14.77
C LYS A 369 -4.27 -16.88 13.41
N ILE A 370 -4.64 -17.89 12.62
CA ILE A 370 -5.48 -17.70 11.45
C ILE A 370 -6.84 -18.34 11.69
N GLU A 371 -7.89 -17.72 11.15
CA GLU A 371 -9.25 -18.25 11.19
C GLU A 371 -9.86 -18.18 9.78
N TYR A 372 -10.38 -19.30 9.30
CA TYR A 372 -11.15 -19.34 8.07
C TYR A 372 -12.61 -19.05 8.39
N ASP A 373 -13.10 -17.91 7.92
CA ASP A 373 -14.52 -17.60 7.88
C ASP A 373 -15.08 -18.12 6.56
N THR A 374 -15.42 -19.41 6.55
CA THR A 374 -15.95 -20.09 5.36
C THR A 374 -17.32 -19.59 4.95
N GLU A 375 -18.10 -18.99 5.86
CA GLU A 375 -19.42 -18.44 5.54
C GLU A 375 -19.32 -17.15 4.72
N ASN A 376 -18.29 -16.33 5.01
CA ASN A 376 -18.04 -15.10 4.28
C ASN A 376 -16.92 -15.21 3.23
N GLY A 377 -16.33 -16.40 3.08
CA GLY A 377 -15.20 -16.64 2.18
C GLY A 377 -13.99 -15.79 2.55
N LYS A 378 -13.56 -15.78 3.83
CA LYS A 378 -12.45 -14.92 4.29
C LYS A 378 -11.41 -15.68 5.11
N LEU A 379 -10.15 -15.32 4.95
CA LEU A 379 -9.05 -15.69 5.82
C LEU A 379 -8.73 -14.51 6.75
N ARG A 380 -8.84 -14.73 8.07
CA ARG A 380 -8.51 -13.73 9.10
C ARG A 380 -7.19 -14.06 9.75
N PHE A 381 -6.33 -13.06 9.88
CA PHE A 381 -5.10 -13.09 10.66
C PHE A 381 -5.35 -12.32 11.95
N ILE A 382 -5.35 -13.02 13.08
CA ILE A 382 -5.63 -12.45 14.38
C ILE A 382 -4.31 -12.37 15.15
N CYS A 383 -3.90 -11.14 15.43
CA CYS A 383 -2.62 -10.85 16.04
C CYS A 383 -2.84 -10.19 17.40
N LYS A 384 -1.97 -10.46 18.37
CA LYS A 384 -1.94 -9.71 19.64
C LYS A 384 -0.69 -8.87 19.74
N ALA A 385 -0.87 -7.57 19.91
CA ALA A 385 0.24 -6.67 20.22
C ALA A 385 0.83 -7.04 21.60
N ASN A 386 2.14 -7.27 21.64
CA ASN A 386 2.81 -7.83 22.81
C ASN A 386 2.81 -6.87 24.00
N THR A 387 2.82 -5.56 23.75
CA THR A 387 2.89 -4.58 24.84
C THR A 387 1.53 -4.07 25.32
N THR A 388 0.50 -4.07 24.48
CA THR A 388 -0.83 -3.56 24.83
C THR A 388 -1.87 -4.66 25.06
N GLY A 389 -1.64 -5.86 24.50
CA GLY A 389 -2.63 -6.93 24.44
C GLY A 389 -3.79 -6.64 23.50
N GLU A 390 -3.71 -5.56 22.72
CA GLU A 390 -4.69 -5.21 21.69
C GLU A 390 -4.69 -6.25 20.58
N GLU A 391 -5.88 -6.61 20.12
CA GLU A 391 -6.08 -7.54 19.00
C GLU A 391 -6.16 -6.74 17.71
N LEU A 392 -5.38 -7.14 16.71
CA LEU A 392 -5.36 -6.58 15.36
C LEU A 392 -5.81 -7.68 14.40
N VAL A 393 -6.71 -7.34 13.47
CA VAL A 393 -7.28 -8.31 12.53
C VAL A 393 -7.01 -7.89 11.09
N PHE A 394 -6.24 -8.70 10.38
CA PHE A 394 -6.07 -8.56 8.93
C PHE A 394 -6.92 -9.59 8.20
N ILE A 395 -7.42 -9.24 7.02
CA ILE A 395 -8.39 -10.04 6.30
C ILE A 395 -7.94 -10.13 4.85
N THR A 396 -8.11 -11.32 4.27
CA THR A 396 -7.96 -11.60 2.84
C THR A 396 -9.19 -12.38 2.38
N ASP A 397 -9.75 -12.05 1.23
CA ASP A 397 -10.87 -12.79 0.66
C ASP A 397 -10.39 -14.13 0.10
N LEU A 398 -11.12 -15.20 0.34
CA LEU A 398 -10.88 -16.51 -0.27
C LEU A 398 -11.43 -16.50 -1.69
N PRO A 399 -10.76 -17.15 -2.66
CA PRO A 399 -11.34 -17.33 -3.98
C PRO A 399 -12.71 -18.01 -3.86
N PRO A 400 -13.69 -17.64 -4.71
CA PRO A 400 -15.01 -18.25 -4.70
C PRO A 400 -14.85 -19.76 -4.85
N ALA A 401 -15.50 -20.53 -3.96
CA ALA A 401 -15.47 -21.98 -4.06
C ALA A 401 -16.01 -22.37 -5.45
N GLU A 402 -15.20 -23.06 -6.26
CA GLU A 402 -15.69 -23.63 -7.51
C GLU A 402 -16.92 -24.49 -7.19
N GLU A 403 -18.08 -24.06 -7.69
CA GLU A 403 -19.26 -24.91 -7.69
C GLU A 403 -18.90 -26.12 -8.56
N ASN A 404 -18.63 -27.25 -7.91
CA ASN A 404 -18.44 -28.52 -8.60
C ASN A 404 -19.75 -28.83 -9.35
N GLU A 405 -19.77 -28.59 -10.67
CA GLU A 405 -20.83 -29.06 -11.58
C GLU A 405 -20.87 -30.59 -11.68
#